data_AF-A0A661ISZ3-F1
#
_entry.id   AF-A0A661ISZ3-F1
#
_cell.length_a   1.000
_cell.length_b   1.000
_cell.length_c   1.000
_cell.angle_alpha   90.00
_cell.angle_beta   90.00
_cell.angle_gamma   90.00
#
_symmetry.space_group_name_H-M   'P 1'
#
loop_
_entity.id
_entity.type
_entity.pdbx_description
1 polymer ?
#
loop_
_entity_poly.entity_id
_entity_poly.type
_entity_poly.pdbx_seq_one_letter_code
_entity_poly.pdbx_strand_id
1 'polypeptide(L)'
;MKITSFEDIEATGYEVCFIHSGCDGDADIIILDINSIFDYEEKKHDACKDKFTSIAIIDDPTDYDAFKNFGITAWIKREDLSTLPELLNEVKNRMAA
;
A
#
# COMPACT_ATOMS: atom_id res chain seq x y z
N MET A 1 -2.84 -8.93 9.99
CA MET A 1 -2.54 -8.15 8.78
C MET A 1 -2.98 -6.73 9.04
N LYS A 2 -2.04 -5.86 9.37
CA LYS A 2 -2.25 -4.42 9.57
C LYS A 2 -2.03 -3.73 8.23
N ILE A 3 -3.04 -2.99 7.76
CA ILE A 3 -2.97 -2.26 6.50
C ILE A 3 -2.92 -0.78 6.85
N THR A 4 -1.91 -0.08 6.33
CA THR A 4 -1.84 1.36 6.41
C THR A 4 -1.94 1.99 5.03
N SER A 5 -2.43 3.21 4.96
CA SER A 5 -2.57 3.94 3.69
C SER A 5 -2.21 5.41 3.85
N PHE A 6 -1.55 5.98 2.85
CA PHE A 6 -1.40 7.43 2.72
C PHE A 6 -2.66 8.10 2.17
N GLU A 7 -3.48 7.35 1.44
CA GLU A 7 -4.73 7.80 0.85
C GLU A 7 -5.94 7.32 1.65
N ASP A 8 -7.00 8.13 1.68
CA ASP A 8 -8.29 7.77 2.27
C ASP A 8 -9.05 6.79 1.35
N ILE A 9 -8.68 5.52 1.46
CA ILE A 9 -9.28 4.41 0.72
C ILE A 9 -10.00 3.42 1.64
N GLU A 10 -11.04 2.80 1.10
CA GLU A 10 -11.81 1.77 1.78
C GLU A 10 -11.63 0.42 1.07
N ALA A 11 -11.42 -0.64 1.84
CA ALA A 11 -11.37 -2.00 1.35
C ALA A 11 -12.36 -2.85 2.12
N THR A 12 -13.42 -3.32 1.44
CA THR A 12 -14.46 -4.13 2.08
C THR A 12 -13.86 -5.39 2.72
N GLY A 13 -14.16 -5.61 4.01
CA GLY A 13 -13.64 -6.75 4.77
C GLY A 13 -12.23 -6.54 5.35
N TYR A 14 -11.66 -5.35 5.18
CA TYR A 14 -10.35 -4.98 5.69
C TYR A 14 -10.41 -3.67 6.48
N GLU A 15 -9.65 -3.60 7.57
CA GLU A 15 -9.44 -2.36 8.30
C GLU A 15 -8.19 -1.67 7.73
N VAL A 16 -8.40 -0.55 7.05
CA VAL A 16 -7.32 0.30 6.51
C VAL A 16 -7.14 1.47 7.45
N CYS A 17 -5.92 1.68 7.93
CA CYS A 17 -5.62 2.80 8.80
C CYS A 17 -4.79 3.87 8.09
N PHE A 18 -5.12 5.14 8.28
CA PHE A 18 -4.46 6.22 7.56
C PHE A 18 -3.22 6.72 8.28
N ILE A 19 -2.12 6.89 7.55
CA ILE A 19 -0.84 7.38 8.10
C ILE A 19 -1.04 8.76 8.76
N HIS A 20 -1.86 9.63 8.17
CA HIS A 20 -2.18 10.95 8.73
C HIS A 20 -2.99 10.89 10.04
N SER A 21 -3.64 9.77 10.33
CA SER A 21 -4.41 9.55 11.55
C SER A 21 -3.57 9.01 12.71
N GLY A 22 -2.24 8.95 12.58
CA GLY A 22 -1.32 8.45 13.60
C GLY A 22 -1.24 6.93 13.66
N CYS A 23 -1.40 6.28 12.50
CA CYS A 23 -1.23 4.84 12.39
C CYS A 23 0.22 4.47 12.08
N ASP A 24 1.03 4.52 13.13
CA ASP A 24 2.44 4.20 13.11
C ASP A 24 2.70 2.74 13.58
N GLY A 25 3.81 2.17 13.11
CA GLY A 25 4.36 0.89 13.54
C GLY A 25 3.68 -0.36 12.98
N ASP A 26 4.49 -1.34 12.60
CA ASP A 26 4.07 -2.72 12.35
C ASP A 26 3.04 -2.94 11.22
N ALA A 27 2.96 -2.07 10.21
CA ALA A 27 2.13 -2.36 9.05
C ALA A 27 2.68 -3.56 8.25
N ASP A 28 1.78 -4.48 7.89
CA ASP A 28 2.06 -5.61 7.00
C ASP A 28 1.90 -5.20 5.53
N ILE A 29 0.94 -4.30 5.26
CA ILE A 29 0.68 -3.75 3.93
C ILE A 29 0.61 -2.23 4.05
N ILE A 30 1.23 -1.53 3.11
CA ILE A 30 1.13 -0.09 2.97
C ILE A 30 0.65 0.28 1.57
N ILE A 31 -0.33 1.17 1.51
CA ILE A 31 -0.95 1.63 0.27
C ILE A 31 -0.60 3.10 0.09
N LEU A 32 -0.16 3.46 -1.11
CA LEU A 32 0.33 4.79 -1.44
C LEU A 32 -0.03 5.12 -2.88
N ASP A 33 0.04 6.39 -3.23
CA ASP A 33 -0.08 6.86 -4.60
C ASP A 33 1.20 7.58 -5.04
N ILE A 34 1.22 8.12 -6.26
CA ILE A 34 2.42 8.78 -6.78
C ILE A 34 2.70 10.09 -6.04
N ASN A 35 1.66 10.73 -5.49
CA ASN A 35 1.80 11.98 -4.75
C ASN A 35 2.44 11.76 -3.37
N SER A 36 2.24 10.58 -2.78
CA SER A 36 2.77 10.20 -1.46
C SER A 36 4.04 9.33 -1.51
N ILE A 37 4.61 9.09 -2.70
CA ILE A 37 5.78 8.22 -2.87
C ILE A 37 7.03 8.70 -2.11
N PHE A 38 7.22 10.02 -2.01
CA PHE A 38 8.34 10.60 -1.28
C PHE A 38 8.14 10.47 0.24
N ASP A 39 6.94 10.75 0.73
CA ASP A 39 6.56 10.50 2.13
C ASP A 39 6.72 9.02 2.51
N TYR A 40 6.35 8.12 1.60
CA TYR A 40 6.55 6.68 1.78
C TYR A 40 8.03 6.34 1.93
N GLU A 41 8.92 6.87 1.08
CA GLU A 41 10.36 6.58 1.19
C GLU A 41 10.93 6.99 2.55
N GLU A 42 10.47 8.12 3.09
CA GLU A 42 10.91 8.62 4.40
C GLU A 42 10.30 7.83 5.57
N LYS A 43 9.02 7.43 5.47
CA LYS A 43 8.26 6.86 6.60
C LYS A 43 8.14 5.34 6.58
N LYS A 44 8.45 4.64 5.48
CA LYS A 44 8.23 3.18 5.33
C LYS A 44 8.90 2.36 6.43
N HIS A 45 10.03 2.82 6.95
CA HIS A 45 10.77 2.11 8.01
C HIS A 45 10.13 2.27 9.39
N ASP A 46 9.41 3.38 9.65
CA ASP A 46 8.68 3.62 10.89
C ASP A 46 7.24 3.09 10.83
N ALA A 47 6.62 3.16 9.65
CA ALA A 47 5.23 2.75 9.44
C ALA A 47 5.09 1.24 9.28
N CYS A 48 6.09 0.55 8.71
CA CYS A 48 6.01 -0.86 8.34
C CYS A 48 7.01 -1.73 9.11
N LYS A 49 6.76 -3.04 9.14
CA LYS A 49 7.72 -4.04 9.66
C LYS A 49 8.93 -4.18 8.73
N ASP A 50 9.96 -4.92 9.15
CA ASP A 50 11.08 -5.33 8.27
C ASP A 50 10.64 -6.01 6.97
N LYS A 51 9.54 -6.79 7.01
CA LYS A 51 8.93 -7.42 5.84
C LYS A 51 7.50 -6.95 5.70
N PHE A 52 7.25 -6.17 4.67
CA PHE A 52 5.93 -5.62 4.36
C PHE A 52 5.70 -5.63 2.85
N THR A 53 4.44 -5.50 2.45
CA THR A 53 4.04 -5.36 1.04
C THR A 53 3.65 -3.92 0.79
N SER A 54 4.20 -3.30 -0.24
CA SER A 54 3.78 -1.96 -0.70
C SER A 54 2.92 -2.08 -1.95
N ILE A 55 1.76 -1.41 -1.93
CA ILE A 55 0.81 -1.38 -3.04
C ILE A 55 0.69 0.07 -3.52
N ALA A 56 1.11 0.34 -4.75
CA ALA A 56 0.95 1.65 -5.37
C ALA A 56 -0.40 1.75 -6.10
N ILE A 57 -1.13 2.83 -5.86
CA ILE A 57 -2.27 3.25 -6.64
C ILE A 57 -1.72 4.10 -7.78
N ILE A 58 -1.97 3.66 -9.02
CA ILE A 58 -1.52 4.36 -10.22
C ILE A 58 -2.71 4.85 -11.03
N ASP A 59 -2.60 6.03 -11.62
CA ASP A 59 -3.57 6.51 -12.60
C ASP A 59 -3.11 6.13 -14.01
N ASP A 60 -1.80 6.23 -14.29
CA ASP A 60 -1.21 5.85 -15.57
C ASP A 60 -0.18 4.70 -15.41
N PRO A 61 -0.17 3.69 -16.29
CA PRO A 61 0.86 2.65 -16.29
C PRO A 61 2.30 3.19 -16.40
N THR A 62 2.53 4.39 -16.93
CA THR A 62 3.87 4.98 -16.95
C THR A 62 4.39 5.35 -15.57
N ASP A 63 3.51 5.60 -14.61
CA ASP A 63 3.87 5.91 -13.22
C ASP A 63 4.56 4.72 -12.55
N TYR A 64 4.26 3.49 -13.01
CA TYR A 64 4.86 2.27 -12.49
C TYR A 64 6.39 2.26 -12.58
N ASP A 65 6.98 2.86 -13.62
CA ASP A 65 8.44 2.94 -13.72
C ASP A 65 9.06 3.83 -12.64
N ALA A 66 8.34 4.83 -12.13
CA ALA A 66 8.79 5.56 -10.94
C ALA A 66 8.78 4.62 -9.72
N PHE A 67 7.67 3.95 -9.44
CA PHE A 67 7.48 3.06 -8.30
C PHE A 67 8.47 1.89 -8.22
N LYS A 68 8.92 1.34 -9.36
CA LYS A 68 9.97 0.30 -9.37
C LYS A 68 11.25 0.73 -8.64
N ASN A 69 11.62 2.00 -8.75
CA ASN A 69 12.83 2.52 -8.11
C ASN A 69 12.70 2.62 -6.58
N PHE A 70 11.47 2.66 -6.06
CA PHE A 70 11.17 2.77 -4.62
C PHE A 70 10.88 1.41 -3.97
N GLY A 71 10.98 0.31 -4.73
CA GLY A 71 10.79 -1.05 -4.20
C GLY A 71 9.32 -1.41 -3.97
N ILE A 72 8.41 -0.88 -4.79
CA ILE A 72 6.99 -1.22 -4.70
C ILE A 72 6.73 -2.69 -5.07
N THR A 73 6.01 -3.40 -4.20
CA THR A 73 5.73 -4.84 -4.39
C THR A 73 4.63 -5.10 -5.41
N ALA A 74 3.56 -4.31 -5.39
CA ALA A 74 2.41 -4.46 -6.28
C ALA A 74 1.80 -3.11 -6.63
N TRP A 75 0.94 -3.08 -7.64
CA TRP A 75 0.21 -1.88 -8.02
C TRP A 75 -1.22 -2.21 -8.41
N ILE A 76 -2.09 -1.23 -8.25
CA ILE A 76 -3.50 -1.27 -8.67
C ILE A 76 -3.82 0.04 -9.35
N LYS A 77 -4.66 0.02 -10.38
CA LYS A 77 -5.13 1.27 -10.94
C LYS A 77 -6.16 1.91 -10.03
N ARG A 78 -6.21 3.25 -10.01
CA ARG A 78 -7.25 3.97 -9.28
C ARG A 78 -8.66 3.58 -9.74
N GLU A 79 -8.85 3.33 -11.04
CA GLU A 79 -10.11 2.83 -11.61
C GLU A 79 -10.51 1.43 -11.07
N ASP A 80 -9.53 0.62 -10.69
CA ASP A 80 -9.71 -0.76 -10.25
C ASP A 80 -9.74 -0.89 -8.72
N LEU A 81 -9.78 0.20 -7.95
CA LEU A 81 -9.79 0.16 -6.48
C LEU A 81 -10.93 -0.69 -5.88
N SER A 82 -12.03 -0.86 -6.62
CA SER A 82 -13.10 -1.78 -6.23
C SER A 82 -12.65 -3.24 -6.06
N THR A 83 -11.57 -3.64 -6.76
CA THR A 83 -10.95 -4.97 -6.68
C THR A 83 -9.82 -5.05 -5.64
N LEU A 84 -9.52 -3.96 -4.94
CA LEU A 84 -8.50 -3.92 -3.89
C LEU A 84 -8.68 -5.04 -2.84
N PRO A 85 -9.90 -5.39 -2.37
CA PRO A 85 -10.08 -6.52 -1.45
C PRO A 85 -9.58 -7.86 -1.99
N GLU A 86 -9.69 -8.10 -3.31
CA GLU A 86 -9.20 -9.31 -3.97
C GLU A 86 -7.67 -9.33 -3.99
N LEU A 87 -7.04 -8.20 -4.32
CA LEU A 87 -5.59 -8.05 -4.26
C LEU A 87 -5.07 -8.26 -2.83
N LEU A 88 -5.73 -7.68 -1.82
CA LEU A 88 -5.37 -7.85 -0.42
C LEU A 88 -5.50 -9.31 0.03
N ASN A 89 -6.53 -10.04 -0.43
CA ASN A 89 -6.65 -11.48 -0.19
C ASN A 89 -5.47 -12.26 -0.80
N GLU A 90 -5.07 -11.93 -2.01
CA GLU A 90 -3.95 -12.59 -2.68
C GLU A 90 -2.63 -12.33 -1.95
N VAL A 91 -2.36 -11.07 -1.60
CA VAL A 91 -1.18 -10.69 -0.81
C VAL A 91 -1.18 -11.41 0.53
N LYS A 92 -2.31 -11.42 1.24
CA LYS A 92 -2.44 -12.14 2.52
C LYS A 92 -2.09 -13.62 2.39
N ASN A 93 -2.57 -14.28 1.35
CA ASN A 93 -2.27 -15.70 1.11
C ASN A 93 -0.78 -15.91 0.82
N ARG A 94 -0.13 -15.00 0.08
CA ARG A 94 1.32 -15.05 -0.17
C ARG A 94 2.15 -14.81 1.08
N MET A 95 1.69 -13.95 1.99
CA MET A 95 2.38 -13.70 3.27
C MET A 95 2.24 -14.86 4.27
N ALA A 96 1.17 -15.65 4.15
CA ALA A 96 0.89 -16.79 5.03
C ALA A 96 1.53 -18.11 4.56
N ALA A 97 2.04 -18.16 3.32
CA ALA A 97 2.72 -19.30 2.73
C ALA A 97 4.23 -19.29 3.04
#